data_AF-A0A421JQ89-F1
#
_entry.id   AF-A0A421JQ89-F1
#
_cell.length_a   1.000
_cell.length_b   1.000
_cell.length_c   1.000
_cell.angle_alpha   90.00
_cell.angle_beta   90.00
_cell.angle_gamma   90.00
#
_symmetry.space_group_name_H-M   'P 1'
#
loop_
_entity.id
_entity.type
_entity.pdbx_description
1 polymer ?
#
loop_
_entity_poly.entity_id
_entity_poly.type
_entity_poly.pdbx_seq_one_letter_code
_entity_poly.pdbx_strand_id
1 'polypeptide(L)'
;MKPFLTGHEELIHDIKYDFYGKHLATVSSDQHIKVFDLDSTTSSWILNDSWKAHDSSILRVSWAHPEFSSSKILASCSFDRTVKIWQEQPDELHGSGRRWSKLVTLAIESYAPIYDVVFAPNHLGLKLGCVGSDGIFRIYESVEPSDLSQWALTSEIPILNSSLPAKSLQSSFAIEWCPSKFTTTEKFIVVALDQGFIYGTKPGGGKDDLQNSPRQQSPLQQQLEQQPQSQQESRYIKLGNLPEHNGLIRSVSWAPSMGRNYHLIATACKDGYVRIFKAIETAKGDLKIEILAKLNDHKSEVWRVNWNMTGTILSSAGDDGNLRLWKCNYLNEWKCMSVINTSNRSDNRGIEVEPK
;
A
#
# COMPACT_ATOMS: atom_id res chain seq x y z
N MET A 1 20.69 -12.84 13.83
CA MET A 1 20.70 -11.48 13.27
C MET A 1 20.88 -10.47 14.40
N LYS A 2 21.90 -9.62 14.32
CA LYS A 2 22.10 -8.48 15.23
C LYS A 2 21.28 -7.29 14.73
N PRO A 3 20.77 -6.41 15.61
CA PRO A 3 20.20 -5.15 15.16
C PRO A 3 21.33 -4.32 14.51
N PHE A 4 20.99 -3.52 13.51
CA PHE A 4 21.93 -2.60 12.87
C PHE A 4 21.38 -1.17 12.95
N LEU A 5 22.28 -0.20 12.87
CA LEU A 5 21.93 1.21 12.86
C LEU A 5 21.63 1.64 11.43
N THR A 6 20.49 2.28 11.21
CA THR A 6 20.09 2.81 9.90
C THR A 6 20.84 4.12 9.58
N GLY A 7 21.32 4.83 10.60
CA GLY A 7 21.96 6.13 10.46
C GLY A 7 21.00 7.25 10.04
N HIS A 8 19.69 7.07 10.22
CA HIS A 8 18.72 8.16 10.11
C HIS A 8 18.80 9.07 11.35
N GLU A 9 18.65 10.37 11.15
CA GLU A 9 18.69 11.36 12.24
C GLU A 9 17.32 11.51 12.93
N GLU A 10 16.26 11.23 12.19
CA GLU A 10 14.87 11.39 12.61
C GLU A 10 14.08 10.08 12.52
N LEU A 11 12.82 10.12 12.96
CA LEU A 11 11.90 8.98 12.98
C LEU A 11 11.74 8.31 11.62
N ILE A 12 11.88 6.99 11.60
CA ILE A 12 11.65 6.14 10.43
C ILE A 12 10.14 5.85 10.33
N HIS A 13 9.55 6.14 9.18
CA HIS A 13 8.12 5.95 8.96
C HIS A 13 7.77 4.60 8.35
N ASP A 14 8.55 4.15 7.36
CA ASP A 14 8.27 2.93 6.62
C ASP A 14 9.52 2.17 6.22
N ILE A 15 9.33 0.86 6.06
CA ILE A 15 10.38 -0.09 5.69
C ILE A 15 9.75 -1.09 4.73
N LYS A 16 10.35 -1.25 3.55
CA LYS A 16 9.90 -2.25 2.56
C LYS A 16 11.06 -3.05 1.98
N TYR A 17 10.81 -4.35 1.87
CA TYR A 17 11.68 -5.26 1.15
C TYR A 17 11.42 -5.17 -0.35
N ASP A 18 12.49 -5.38 -1.12
CA ASP A 18 12.39 -5.74 -2.53
C ASP A 18 11.75 -7.13 -2.71
N PHE A 19 11.31 -7.44 -3.93
CA PHE A 19 10.65 -8.68 -4.31
C PHE A 19 11.45 -9.93 -3.88
N TYR A 20 12.77 -9.87 -3.99
CA TYR A 20 13.67 -10.98 -3.63
C TYR A 20 14.03 -11.04 -2.13
N GLY A 21 13.64 -10.03 -1.35
CA GLY A 21 14.00 -9.93 0.07
C GLY A 21 15.47 -9.67 0.36
N LYS A 22 16.27 -9.31 -0.67
CA LYS A 22 17.71 -9.02 -0.56
C LYS A 22 18.04 -7.55 -0.34
N HIS A 23 17.11 -6.67 -0.70
CA HIS A 23 17.25 -5.23 -0.54
C HIS A 23 16.16 -4.70 0.39
N LEU A 24 16.50 -3.69 1.17
CA LEU A 24 15.62 -3.04 2.13
C LEU A 24 15.67 -1.53 1.92
N ALA A 25 14.53 -0.92 1.67
CA ALA A 25 14.41 0.53 1.65
C ALA A 25 13.85 1.02 2.99
N THR A 26 14.45 2.08 3.54
CA THR A 26 13.97 2.79 4.72
C THR A 26 13.75 4.25 4.40
N VAL A 27 12.70 4.83 4.97
CA VAL A 27 12.36 6.23 4.79
C VAL A 27 12.10 6.91 6.12
N SER A 28 12.52 8.17 6.23
CA SER A 28 12.48 8.92 7.49
C SER A 28 11.98 10.35 7.31
N SER A 29 11.63 10.96 8.44
CA SER A 29 11.38 12.39 8.57
C SER A 29 12.58 13.26 8.20
N ASP A 30 13.80 12.72 8.21
CA ASP A 30 15.05 13.41 7.83
C ASP A 30 15.15 13.70 6.32
N GLN A 31 14.11 13.39 5.55
CA GLN A 31 14.00 13.64 4.11
C GLN A 31 14.92 12.74 3.25
N HIS A 32 15.54 11.72 3.85
CA HIS A 32 16.41 10.79 3.18
C HIS A 32 15.73 9.43 2.94
N ILE A 33 16.09 8.83 1.81
CA ILE A 33 15.84 7.42 1.54
C ILE A 33 17.18 6.71 1.67
N LYS A 34 17.17 5.58 2.38
CA LYS A 34 18.33 4.71 2.47
C LYS A 34 17.96 3.33 1.96
N VAL A 35 18.87 2.75 1.19
CA VAL A 35 18.75 1.39 0.68
C VAL A 35 19.87 0.56 1.28
N PHE A 36 19.52 -0.61 1.80
CA PHE A 36 20.44 -1.57 2.37
C PHE A 36 20.42 -2.87 1.57
N ASP A 37 21.59 -3.45 1.42
CA ASP A 37 21.79 -4.74 0.76
C ASP A 37 22.11 -5.79 1.82
N LEU A 38 21.53 -6.99 1.64
CA LEU A 38 21.80 -8.14 2.48
C LEU A 38 23.01 -8.89 1.92
N ASP A 39 24.14 -8.81 2.63
CA ASP A 39 25.28 -9.67 2.32
C ASP A 39 24.97 -11.12 2.73
N SER A 40 24.99 -12.01 1.75
CA SER A 40 24.69 -13.44 1.96
C SER A 40 25.77 -14.14 2.80
N THR A 41 27.00 -13.64 2.81
CA THR A 41 28.11 -14.27 3.54
C THR A 41 28.04 -13.97 5.03
N THR A 42 27.91 -12.69 5.38
CA THR A 42 27.84 -12.25 6.78
C THR A 42 26.43 -12.24 7.36
N SER A 43 25.39 -12.42 6.52
CA SER A 43 23.98 -12.24 6.89
C SER A 43 23.72 -10.90 7.61
N SER A 44 24.45 -9.86 7.16
CA SER A 44 24.37 -8.52 7.70
C SER A 44 23.84 -7.54 6.66
N TRP A 45 23.16 -6.50 7.13
CA TRP A 45 22.65 -5.42 6.28
C TRP A 45 23.72 -4.35 6.15
N ILE A 46 24.10 -4.06 4.91
CA ILE A 46 25.12 -3.06 4.57
C ILE A 46 24.41 -1.92 3.85
N LEU A 47 24.77 -0.68 4.17
CA LEU A 47 24.23 0.48 3.47
C LEU A 47 24.72 0.46 2.02
N ASN A 48 23.78 0.41 1.08
CA ASN A 48 24.05 0.53 -0.35
C ASN A 48 24.13 2.00 -0.75
N ASP A 49 23.07 2.78 -0.48
CA ASP A 49 23.09 4.22 -0.75
C ASP A 49 22.17 5.01 0.18
N SER A 50 22.44 6.31 0.31
CA SER A 50 21.69 7.26 1.12
C SER A 50 21.67 8.62 0.41
N TRP A 51 20.49 9.11 0.07
CA TRP A 51 20.34 10.40 -0.61
C TRP A 51 19.13 11.18 -0.12
N LYS A 52 19.18 12.51 -0.26
CA LYS A 52 18.05 13.38 0.01
C LYS A 52 17.05 13.29 -1.14
N ALA A 53 15.84 12.82 -0.84
CA ALA A 53 14.84 12.55 -1.87
C ALA A 53 13.75 13.64 -1.97
N HIS A 54 13.35 14.19 -0.82
CA HIS A 54 12.21 15.09 -0.69
C HIS A 54 12.58 16.36 0.07
N ASP A 55 11.68 17.35 0.07
CA ASP A 55 11.87 18.61 0.81
C ASP A 55 11.13 18.60 2.17
N SER A 56 10.45 17.50 2.48
CA SER A 56 9.73 17.24 3.72
C SER A 56 9.78 15.75 4.07
N SER A 57 9.18 15.40 5.21
CA SER A 57 9.19 14.04 5.77
C SER A 57 8.58 13.01 4.82
N ILE A 58 9.30 11.91 4.62
CA ILE A 58 8.90 10.83 3.70
C ILE A 58 8.11 9.80 4.50
N LEU A 59 6.88 9.50 4.07
CA LEU A 59 5.95 8.68 4.83
C LEU A 59 5.95 7.22 4.43
N ARG A 60 6.00 6.92 3.13
CA ARG A 60 5.93 5.55 2.60
C ARG A 60 6.85 5.37 1.41
N VAL A 61 7.22 4.12 1.20
CA VAL A 61 8.04 3.68 0.07
C VAL A 61 7.41 2.43 -0.52
N SER A 62 7.55 2.24 -1.83
CA SER A 62 7.13 1.01 -2.51
C SER A 62 8.16 0.63 -3.57
N TRP A 63 8.46 -0.66 -3.66
CA TRP A 63 9.26 -1.23 -4.74
C TRP A 63 8.36 -1.59 -5.92
N ALA A 64 8.83 -1.34 -7.14
CA ALA A 64 8.17 -1.88 -8.33
C ALA A 64 8.56 -3.35 -8.53
N HIS A 65 7.76 -4.08 -9.30
CA HIS A 65 8.11 -5.45 -9.66
C HIS A 65 9.35 -5.48 -10.59
N PRO A 66 10.30 -6.40 -10.40
CA PRO A 66 11.54 -6.45 -11.19
C PRO A 66 11.35 -6.82 -12.67
N GLU A 67 10.12 -7.06 -13.14
CA GLU A 67 9.86 -7.38 -14.55
C GLU A 67 9.81 -6.15 -15.45
N PHE A 68 9.56 -4.97 -14.87
CA PHE A 68 9.38 -3.74 -15.63
C PHE A 68 10.69 -3.10 -16.08
N SER A 69 11.78 -3.38 -15.38
CA SER A 69 13.10 -2.87 -15.74
C SER A 69 14.19 -3.77 -15.18
N SER A 70 15.30 -3.87 -15.90
CA SER A 70 16.52 -4.52 -15.41
C SER A 70 17.10 -3.80 -14.19
N SER A 71 16.84 -2.48 -14.07
CA SER A 71 17.19 -1.69 -12.89
C SER A 71 16.03 -1.66 -11.89
N LYS A 72 16.37 -1.53 -10.62
CA LYS A 72 15.36 -1.42 -9.57
C LYS A 72 14.67 -0.06 -9.61
N ILE A 73 13.38 -0.06 -9.29
CA ILE A 73 12.56 1.16 -9.24
C ILE A 73 11.93 1.28 -7.86
N LEU A 74 11.98 2.50 -7.32
CA LEU A 74 11.40 2.88 -6.04
C LEU A 74 10.43 4.04 -6.23
N ALA A 75 9.29 3.99 -5.54
CA ALA A 75 8.40 5.14 -5.37
C ALA A 75 8.43 5.59 -3.91
N SER A 76 8.49 6.90 -3.71
CA SER A 76 8.44 7.53 -2.38
C SER A 76 7.36 8.59 -2.32
N CYS A 77 6.64 8.67 -1.20
CA CYS A 77 5.67 9.74 -0.95
C CYS A 77 6.06 10.59 0.25
N SER A 78 5.71 11.86 0.21
CA SER A 78 6.13 12.84 1.20
C SER A 78 5.03 13.81 1.60
N PHE A 79 5.23 14.42 2.76
CA PHE A 79 4.48 15.59 3.21
C PHE A 79 4.67 16.82 2.31
N ASP A 80 5.66 16.83 1.41
CA ASP A 80 5.85 17.89 0.41
C ASP A 80 4.79 17.88 -0.72
N ARG A 81 3.83 16.94 -0.65
CA ARG A 81 2.71 16.74 -1.58
C ARG A 81 3.11 16.09 -2.90
N THR A 82 4.34 15.58 -2.99
CA THR A 82 4.83 14.93 -4.20
C THR A 82 5.03 13.45 -3.99
N VAL A 83 4.90 12.70 -5.09
CA VAL A 83 5.41 11.33 -5.19
C VAL A 83 6.59 11.37 -6.15
N LYS A 84 7.71 10.77 -5.78
CA LYS A 84 8.89 10.69 -6.65
C LYS A 84 9.20 9.24 -6.98
N ILE A 85 9.59 9.03 -8.23
CA ILE A 85 10.04 7.72 -8.70
C ILE A 85 11.54 7.78 -8.97
N TRP A 86 12.24 6.75 -8.50
CA TRP A 86 13.69 6.62 -8.53
C TRP A 86 14.07 5.35 -9.25
N GLN A 87 15.15 5.39 -10.02
CA GLN A 87 15.75 4.24 -10.67
C GLN A 87 17.18 4.07 -10.19
N GLU A 88 17.56 2.83 -9.92
CA GLU A 88 18.93 2.46 -9.57
C GLU A 88 19.82 2.48 -10.83
N GLN A 89 20.95 3.17 -10.72
CA GLN A 89 22.05 3.15 -11.68
C GLN A 89 23.15 2.21 -11.15
N PRO A 90 23.30 1.00 -11.71
CA PRO A 90 24.27 0.03 -11.21
C PRO A 90 25.74 0.44 -11.47
N ASP A 91 25.98 1.38 -12.38
CA ASP A 91 27.31 1.89 -12.72
C ASP A 91 27.92 2.78 -11.62
N GLU A 92 27.07 3.33 -10.74
CA GLU A 92 27.48 4.22 -9.66
C GLU A 92 27.90 3.44 -8.40
N LEU A 93 28.90 3.99 -7.69
CA LEU A 93 29.46 3.37 -6.48
C LEU A 93 28.45 3.40 -5.32
N HIS A 94 28.53 2.38 -4.46
CA HIS A 94 27.81 2.32 -3.19
C HIS A 94 28.22 3.51 -2.30
N GLY A 95 27.24 4.14 -1.64
CA GLY A 95 27.44 5.27 -0.72
C GLY A 95 27.77 6.60 -1.39
N SER A 96 27.63 6.71 -2.71
CA SER A 96 27.89 7.94 -3.47
C SER A 96 26.80 9.00 -3.30
N GLY A 97 25.60 8.63 -2.85
CA GLY A 97 24.41 9.47 -2.83
C GLY A 97 23.84 9.77 -4.22
N ARG A 98 24.39 9.15 -5.28
CA ARG A 98 24.03 9.39 -6.69
C ARG A 98 23.58 8.13 -7.41
N ARG A 99 23.61 6.98 -6.74
CA ARG A 99 23.23 5.70 -7.34
C ARG A 99 21.75 5.67 -7.72
N TRP A 100 20.93 6.46 -7.04
CA TRP A 100 19.51 6.59 -7.34
C TRP A 100 19.22 7.89 -8.06
N SER A 101 18.84 7.79 -9.33
CA SER A 101 18.40 8.94 -10.12
C SER A 101 16.89 9.09 -10.08
N LYS A 102 16.44 10.33 -9.86
CA LYS A 102 15.02 10.69 -9.95
C LYS A 102 14.57 10.64 -11.41
N LEU A 103 13.54 9.85 -11.69
CA LEU A 103 12.91 9.76 -13.01
C LEU A 103 11.83 10.83 -13.19
N VAL A 104 10.86 10.86 -12.28
CA VAL A 104 9.68 11.71 -12.39
C VAL A 104 9.21 12.17 -11.02
N THR A 105 8.52 13.31 -11.00
CA THR A 105 7.77 13.82 -9.85
C THR A 105 6.29 13.84 -10.23
N LEU A 106 5.49 13.05 -9.52
CA LEU A 106 4.06 12.87 -9.70
C LEU A 106 3.28 13.61 -8.61
N ALA A 107 1.96 13.66 -8.78
CA ALA A 107 1.01 14.29 -7.87
C ALA A 107 1.24 15.81 -7.67
N ILE A 108 1.79 16.48 -8.68
CA ILE A 108 1.97 17.95 -8.70
C ILE A 108 0.62 18.68 -8.55
N GLU A 109 -0.45 18.05 -9.01
CA GLU A 109 -1.83 18.55 -8.91
C GLU A 109 -2.43 18.41 -7.49
N SER A 110 -1.81 17.64 -6.60
CA SER A 110 -2.29 17.48 -5.24
C SER A 110 -1.96 18.71 -4.40
N TYR A 111 -2.98 19.30 -3.80
CA TYR A 111 -2.83 20.43 -2.89
C TYR A 111 -2.53 20.00 -1.45
N ALA A 112 -2.42 18.70 -1.17
CA ALA A 112 -2.39 18.16 0.18
C ALA A 112 -1.32 17.06 0.36
N PRO A 113 -0.81 16.84 1.58
CA PRO A 113 0.18 15.80 1.86
C PRO A 113 -0.25 14.39 1.43
N ILE A 114 0.72 13.58 0.98
CA ILE A 114 0.47 12.23 0.49
C ILE A 114 0.90 11.22 1.55
N TYR A 115 -0.04 10.40 1.99
CA TYR A 115 0.13 9.49 3.12
C TYR A 115 0.57 8.09 2.71
N ASP A 116 0.15 7.62 1.53
CA ASP A 116 0.47 6.28 1.08
C ASP A 116 0.68 6.21 -0.43
N VAL A 117 1.58 5.31 -0.82
CA VAL A 117 1.96 5.04 -2.20
C VAL A 117 2.26 3.55 -2.36
N VAL A 118 1.61 2.89 -3.31
CA VAL A 118 1.78 1.45 -3.54
C VAL A 118 1.72 1.14 -5.03
N PHE A 119 2.72 0.41 -5.53
CA PHE A 119 2.71 -0.12 -6.90
C PHE A 119 1.64 -1.19 -7.06
N ALA A 120 0.98 -1.18 -8.21
CA ALA A 120 0.04 -2.23 -8.57
C ALA A 120 0.79 -3.56 -8.83
N PRO A 121 0.08 -4.69 -8.74
CA PRO A 121 0.59 -5.98 -9.13
C PRO A 121 1.06 -6.01 -10.58
N ASN A 122 2.06 -6.85 -10.81
CA ASN A 122 2.83 -6.92 -12.05
C ASN A 122 1.98 -7.18 -13.31
N HIS A 123 0.96 -8.03 -13.21
CA HIS A 123 0.02 -8.34 -14.28
C HIS A 123 -0.86 -7.17 -14.75
N LEU A 124 -0.96 -6.07 -13.99
CA LEU A 124 -1.71 -4.87 -14.38
C LEU A 124 -0.85 -3.83 -15.12
N GLY A 125 0.42 -4.15 -15.37
CA GLY A 125 1.39 -3.20 -15.87
C GLY A 125 1.97 -2.30 -14.77
N LEU A 126 2.81 -1.35 -15.20
CA LEU A 126 3.45 -0.42 -14.29
C LEU A 126 2.47 0.69 -13.89
N LYS A 127 1.67 0.41 -12.86
CA LYS A 127 0.71 1.34 -12.26
C LYS A 127 1.09 1.67 -10.82
N LEU A 128 0.74 2.86 -10.37
CA LEU A 128 1.01 3.39 -9.04
C LEU A 128 -0.25 4.04 -8.47
N GLY A 129 -0.64 3.62 -7.27
CA GLY A 129 -1.72 4.26 -6.52
C GLY A 129 -1.17 5.18 -5.44
N CYS A 130 -1.73 6.38 -5.28
CA CYS A 130 -1.42 7.25 -4.15
C CYS A 130 -2.67 7.90 -3.55
N VAL A 131 -2.64 8.15 -2.24
CA VAL A 131 -3.73 8.81 -1.52
C VAL A 131 -3.19 9.98 -0.70
N GLY A 132 -3.83 11.13 -0.86
CA GLY A 132 -3.54 12.34 -0.10
C GLY A 132 -4.56 12.60 0.99
N SER A 133 -4.26 13.58 1.85
CA SER A 133 -5.29 14.11 2.76
C SER A 133 -6.44 14.78 2.04
N ASP A 134 -6.28 15.19 0.78
CA ASP A 134 -7.41 15.66 -0.04
C ASP A 134 -8.55 14.64 -0.17
N GLY A 135 -8.32 13.38 0.23
CA GLY A 135 -9.33 12.33 0.18
C GLY A 135 -9.56 11.82 -1.24
N ILE A 136 -8.62 12.08 -2.14
CA ILE A 136 -8.66 11.64 -3.53
C ILE A 136 -7.60 10.55 -3.70
N PHE A 137 -8.03 9.40 -4.22
CA PHE A 137 -7.13 8.35 -4.66
C PHE A 137 -6.80 8.54 -6.13
N ARG A 138 -5.51 8.62 -6.44
CA ARG A 138 -5.01 8.82 -7.81
C ARG A 138 -4.26 7.58 -8.26
N ILE A 139 -4.51 7.18 -9.50
CA ILE A 139 -3.83 6.07 -10.16
C ILE A 139 -3.03 6.63 -11.33
N TYR A 140 -1.72 6.45 -11.28
CA TYR A 140 -0.81 6.75 -12.38
C TYR A 140 -0.41 5.47 -13.10
N GLU A 141 -0.28 5.55 -14.42
CA GLU A 141 0.15 4.46 -15.28
C GLU A 141 1.29 4.94 -16.18
N SER A 142 2.30 4.09 -16.37
CA SER A 142 3.37 4.36 -17.35
C SER A 142 2.78 4.29 -18.75
N VAL A 143 2.92 5.35 -19.54
CA VAL A 143 2.39 5.40 -20.92
C VAL A 143 3.12 4.39 -21.80
N GLU A 144 4.44 4.33 -21.64
CA GLU A 144 5.30 3.37 -22.31
C GLU A 144 6.13 2.62 -21.27
N PRO A 145 6.18 1.28 -21.32
CA PRO A 145 7.05 0.50 -20.43
C PRO A 145 8.55 0.70 -20.69
N SER A 146 8.93 1.15 -21.90
CA SER A 146 10.31 1.43 -22.28
C SER A 146 10.83 2.76 -21.71
N ASP A 147 9.96 3.77 -21.60
CA ASP A 147 10.30 5.07 -21.05
C ASP A 147 9.64 5.26 -19.68
N LEU A 148 10.40 5.00 -18.62
CA LEU A 148 9.94 5.10 -17.24
C LEU A 148 9.79 6.55 -16.74
N SER A 149 10.14 7.54 -17.56
CA SER A 149 9.98 8.96 -17.22
C SER A 149 8.55 9.46 -17.45
N GLN A 150 7.78 8.80 -18.33
CA GLN A 150 6.45 9.25 -18.74
C GLN A 150 5.33 8.52 -18.01
N TRP A 151 4.63 9.26 -17.16
CA TRP A 151 3.52 8.76 -16.36
C TRP A 151 2.28 9.60 -16.61
N ALA A 152 1.16 8.92 -16.94
CA ALA A 152 -0.13 9.56 -17.11
C ALA A 152 -1.03 9.30 -15.90
N LEU A 153 -1.85 10.29 -15.56
CA LEU A 153 -2.91 10.13 -14.58
C LEU A 153 -4.10 9.40 -15.24
N THR A 154 -4.34 8.17 -14.81
CA THR A 154 -5.38 7.30 -15.41
C THR A 154 -6.73 7.51 -14.74
N SER A 155 -6.77 7.73 -13.43
CA SER A 155 -8.04 7.87 -12.70
C SER A 155 -7.86 8.66 -11.41
N GLU A 156 -8.85 9.50 -11.11
CA GLU A 156 -9.03 10.16 -9.83
C GLU A 156 -10.35 9.70 -9.22
N ILE A 157 -10.30 9.25 -7.98
CA ILE A 157 -11.46 8.72 -7.27
C ILE A 157 -11.61 9.51 -5.97
N PRO A 158 -12.63 10.39 -5.86
CA PRO A 158 -12.94 11.06 -4.60
C PRO A 158 -13.51 10.02 -3.62
N ILE A 159 -12.81 9.79 -2.52
CA ILE A 159 -13.22 8.85 -1.47
C ILE A 159 -14.04 9.58 -0.41
N LEU A 160 -13.60 10.79 -0.05
CA LEU A 160 -14.29 11.64 0.92
C LEU A 160 -15.06 12.72 0.17
N ASN A 161 -16.40 12.69 0.25
CA ASN A 161 -17.28 13.69 -0.37
C ASN A 161 -17.43 14.97 0.48
N SER A 162 -17.07 14.89 1.77
CA SER A 162 -17.06 16.02 2.68
C SER A 162 -15.68 16.65 2.66
N SER A 163 -15.61 17.99 2.59
CA SER A 163 -14.41 18.71 3.00
C SER A 163 -13.95 18.15 4.34
N LEU A 164 -12.67 17.78 4.44
CA LEU A 164 -12.12 17.27 5.68
C LEU A 164 -12.47 18.27 6.79
N PRO A 165 -13.01 17.82 7.95
CA PRO A 165 -13.10 18.70 9.09
C PRO A 165 -11.67 19.13 9.44
N ALA A 166 -11.36 20.40 9.23
CA ALA A 166 -10.08 21.06 9.46
C ALA A 166 -9.61 21.05 10.94
N LYS A 167 -10.12 20.11 11.76
CA LYS A 167 -9.92 20.02 13.21
C LYS A 167 -9.36 18.68 13.69
N SER A 168 -9.17 17.65 12.84
CA SER A 168 -8.52 16.43 13.29
C SER A 168 -7.01 16.52 13.11
N LEU A 169 -6.27 16.72 14.21
CA LEU A 169 -4.80 16.64 14.25
C LEU A 169 -4.25 15.29 13.76
N GLN A 170 -5.10 14.25 13.72
CA GLN A 170 -4.74 12.91 13.28
C GLN A 170 -5.58 12.52 12.07
N SER A 171 -4.91 12.27 10.95
CA SER A 171 -5.50 11.66 9.77
C SER A 171 -4.70 10.41 9.40
N SER A 172 -5.37 9.41 8.85
CA SER A 172 -4.77 8.14 8.48
C SER A 172 -5.36 7.70 7.16
N PHE A 173 -4.48 7.43 6.20
CA PHE A 173 -4.85 6.88 4.91
C PHE A 173 -3.92 5.72 4.60
N ALA A 174 -4.48 4.68 3.99
CA ALA A 174 -3.70 3.53 3.57
C ALA A 174 -4.30 2.91 2.32
N ILE A 175 -3.45 2.36 1.46
CA ILE A 175 -3.85 1.70 0.22
C ILE A 175 -3.25 0.31 0.20
N GLU A 176 -3.98 -0.65 -0.37
CA GLU A 176 -3.35 -1.89 -0.84
C GLU A 176 -4.08 -2.39 -2.09
N TRP A 177 -3.32 -2.90 -3.06
CA TRP A 177 -3.86 -3.58 -4.22
C TRP A 177 -4.15 -5.04 -3.93
N CYS A 178 -5.10 -5.65 -4.65
CA CYS A 178 -5.28 -7.10 -4.62
C CYS A 178 -4.10 -7.79 -5.35
N PRO A 179 -3.24 -8.56 -4.67
CA PRO A 179 -2.09 -9.20 -5.31
C PRO A 179 -2.43 -10.41 -6.20
N SER A 180 -3.71 -10.83 -6.24
CA SER A 180 -4.12 -12.02 -7.00
C SER A 180 -4.02 -11.79 -8.51
N LYS A 181 -3.33 -12.69 -9.22
CA LYS A 181 -3.22 -12.65 -10.70
C LYS A 181 -4.45 -13.19 -11.43
N PHE A 182 -5.23 -14.03 -10.76
CA PHE A 182 -6.34 -14.79 -11.37
C PHE A 182 -7.70 -14.16 -11.11
N THR A 183 -7.75 -12.98 -10.51
CA THR A 183 -9.02 -12.27 -10.35
C THR A 183 -9.37 -11.57 -11.66
N THR A 184 -10.63 -11.66 -12.07
CA THR A 184 -11.10 -11.14 -13.37
C THR A 184 -11.11 -9.61 -13.43
N THR A 185 -11.20 -8.95 -12.27
CA THR A 185 -11.28 -7.48 -12.17
C THR A 185 -10.16 -6.96 -11.30
N GLU A 186 -9.60 -5.80 -11.68
CA GLU A 186 -8.62 -5.11 -10.86
C GLU A 186 -9.34 -4.66 -9.59
N LYS A 187 -8.80 -4.99 -8.42
CA LYS A 187 -9.38 -4.62 -7.13
C LYS A 187 -8.31 -3.98 -6.26
N PHE A 188 -8.70 -2.98 -5.49
CA PHE A 188 -7.86 -2.38 -4.48
C PHE A 188 -8.72 -1.92 -3.31
N ILE A 189 -8.07 -1.77 -2.16
CA ILE A 189 -8.68 -1.20 -0.98
C ILE A 189 -8.06 0.16 -0.70
N VAL A 190 -8.91 1.13 -0.39
CA VAL A 190 -8.47 2.40 0.15
C VAL A 190 -9.12 2.63 1.50
N VAL A 191 -8.30 3.02 2.45
CA VAL A 191 -8.68 3.40 3.79
C VAL A 191 -8.55 4.90 3.90
N ALA A 192 -9.62 5.53 4.37
CA ALA A 192 -9.67 6.94 4.71
C ALA A 192 -10.24 7.09 6.12
N LEU A 193 -9.39 7.54 7.05
CA LEU A 193 -9.73 7.73 8.45
C LEU A 193 -10.19 6.42 9.12
N ASP A 194 -11.48 6.31 9.45
CA ASP A 194 -12.16 5.17 10.06
C ASP A 194 -12.91 4.31 9.04
N GLN A 195 -12.90 4.69 7.75
CA GLN A 195 -13.64 4.01 6.70
C GLN A 195 -12.69 3.26 5.76
N GLY A 196 -12.99 1.99 5.50
CA GLY A 196 -12.32 1.18 4.46
C GLY A 196 -13.26 0.93 3.30
N PHE A 197 -12.83 1.23 2.07
CA PHE A 197 -13.59 1.04 0.85
C PHE A 197 -12.86 0.12 -0.12
N ILE A 198 -13.58 -0.84 -0.67
CA ILE A 198 -13.06 -1.73 -1.71
C ILE A 198 -13.61 -1.25 -3.05
N TYR A 199 -12.71 -1.01 -3.98
CA TYR A 199 -13.03 -0.65 -5.35
C TYR A 199 -12.63 -1.79 -6.29
N GLY A 200 -13.32 -1.88 -7.42
CA GLY A 200 -12.89 -2.73 -8.51
C GLY A 200 -13.40 -2.25 -9.86
N THR A 201 -12.85 -2.83 -10.93
CA THR A 201 -13.27 -2.51 -12.30
C THR A 201 -14.59 -3.21 -12.63
N LYS A 202 -15.41 -2.57 -13.47
CA LYS A 202 -16.64 -3.21 -13.98
C LYS A 202 -16.25 -4.45 -14.81
N PRO A 203 -16.94 -5.61 -14.63
CA PRO A 203 -16.62 -6.86 -15.33
C PRO A 203 -16.83 -6.90 -16.86
N GLY A 204 -16.87 -5.76 -17.55
CA GLY A 204 -17.06 -5.66 -19.02
C GLY A 204 -16.02 -4.81 -19.76
N GLY A 205 -14.99 -4.27 -19.10
CA GLY A 205 -14.06 -3.30 -19.70
C GLY A 205 -12.96 -3.88 -20.61
N GLY A 206 -13.08 -5.12 -21.08
CA GLY A 206 -12.09 -5.77 -21.93
C GLY A 206 -12.54 -5.80 -23.39
N LYS A 207 -12.05 -4.85 -24.20
CA LYS A 207 -11.91 -4.79 -25.69
C LYS A 207 -12.93 -5.45 -26.66
N ASP A 208 -14.01 -6.09 -26.23
CA ASP A 208 -14.94 -6.85 -27.10
C ASP A 208 -16.34 -6.20 -27.28
N ASP A 209 -16.56 -4.97 -26.79
CA ASP A 209 -17.85 -4.26 -26.97
C ASP A 209 -17.88 -3.39 -28.25
N LEU A 210 -17.53 -3.97 -29.40
CA LEU A 210 -17.68 -3.34 -30.71
C LEU A 210 -18.89 -3.83 -31.52
N GLN A 211 -19.76 -4.69 -30.97
CA GLN A 211 -20.99 -5.10 -31.67
C GLN A 211 -22.16 -5.31 -30.71
N ASN A 212 -22.80 -4.22 -30.27
CA ASN A 212 -24.24 -4.27 -30.01
C ASN A 212 -24.88 -2.88 -30.06
N SER A 213 -25.37 -2.52 -31.25
CA SER A 213 -26.29 -1.39 -31.42
C SER A 213 -27.62 -1.70 -30.69
N PRO A 214 -28.15 -0.81 -29.83
CA PRO A 214 -29.45 -1.03 -29.24
C PRO A 214 -30.56 -0.93 -30.30
N ARG A 215 -31.33 -2.01 -30.44
CA ARG A 215 -32.56 -2.07 -31.24
C ARG A 215 -33.55 -1.00 -30.78
N GLN A 216 -34.11 -0.30 -31.75
CA GLN A 216 -35.14 0.73 -31.63
C GLN A 216 -36.29 0.30 -30.69
N GLN A 217 -36.56 1.12 -29.68
CA GLN A 217 -37.84 1.14 -28.96
C GLN A 217 -38.53 2.50 -29.16
N SER A 218 -39.86 2.43 -29.11
CA SER A 218 -40.87 3.34 -29.65
C SER A 218 -40.93 4.78 -29.08
N PRO A 219 -41.52 5.76 -29.82
CA PRO A 219 -41.34 7.20 -29.59
C PRO A 219 -42.23 7.88 -28.54
N LEU A 220 -42.81 7.15 -27.57
CA LEU A 220 -43.86 7.72 -26.70
C LEU A 220 -43.49 7.90 -25.21
N GLN A 221 -42.20 7.94 -24.88
CA GLN A 221 -41.74 8.22 -23.51
C GLN A 221 -40.55 9.20 -23.46
N GLN A 222 -40.48 10.12 -24.43
CA GLN A 222 -39.56 11.27 -24.39
C GLN A 222 -40.34 12.54 -24.06
N GLN A 223 -40.66 12.76 -22.78
CA GLN A 223 -40.96 14.08 -22.21
C GLN A 223 -41.19 13.95 -20.71
N LEU A 224 -40.10 13.86 -19.93
CA LEU A 224 -39.93 14.30 -18.53
C LEU A 224 -38.64 13.70 -17.95
N GLU A 225 -37.49 14.17 -18.41
CA GLU A 225 -36.21 14.14 -17.68
C GLU A 225 -35.14 14.82 -18.55
N GLN A 226 -35.07 16.15 -18.46
CA GLN A 226 -33.92 16.91 -18.93
C GLN A 226 -33.07 17.32 -17.73
N GLN A 227 -32.08 16.49 -17.40
CA GLN A 227 -30.82 16.96 -16.85
C GLN A 227 -29.68 16.33 -17.67
N PRO A 228 -28.83 17.11 -18.34
CA PRO A 228 -27.60 16.58 -18.91
C PRO A 228 -26.58 16.45 -17.78
N GLN A 229 -26.64 15.37 -16.99
CA GLN A 229 -25.47 14.96 -16.23
C GLN A 229 -24.61 14.11 -17.15
N SER A 230 -23.59 14.71 -17.75
CA SER A 230 -22.47 13.98 -18.32
C SER A 230 -21.70 13.30 -17.18
N GLN A 231 -22.28 12.24 -16.59
CA GLN A 231 -21.57 11.36 -15.67
C GLN A 231 -20.56 10.59 -16.51
N GLN A 232 -19.33 11.08 -16.54
CA GLN A 232 -18.20 10.34 -17.04
C GLN A 232 -18.11 9.07 -16.19
N GLU A 233 -18.57 7.94 -16.73
CA GLU A 233 -18.64 6.69 -15.97
C GLU A 233 -17.24 6.37 -15.43
N SER A 234 -17.09 6.40 -14.11
CA SER A 234 -15.81 6.12 -13.48
C SER A 234 -15.44 4.66 -13.73
N ARG A 235 -14.23 4.42 -14.26
CA ARG A 235 -13.66 3.08 -14.56
C ARG A 235 -13.73 2.12 -13.37
N TYR A 236 -13.67 2.69 -12.17
CA TYR A 236 -13.70 1.98 -10.91
C TYR A 236 -15.02 2.24 -10.19
N ILE A 237 -15.65 1.15 -9.74
CA ILE A 237 -16.87 1.18 -8.94
C ILE A 237 -16.56 0.73 -7.52
N LYS A 238 -17.31 1.29 -6.56
CA LYS A 238 -17.24 0.87 -5.17
C LYS A 238 -17.97 -0.48 -5.02
N LEU A 239 -17.23 -1.53 -4.67
CA LEU A 239 -17.75 -2.89 -4.49
C LEU A 239 -18.28 -3.14 -3.08
N GLY A 240 -17.74 -2.44 -2.08
CA GLY A 240 -18.16 -2.61 -0.69
C GLY A 240 -17.38 -1.74 0.29
N ASN A 241 -17.82 -1.75 1.54
CA ASN A 241 -17.14 -1.11 2.66
C ASN A 241 -16.74 -2.16 3.69
N LEU A 242 -15.64 -1.93 4.40
CA LEU A 242 -15.25 -2.75 5.53
C LEU A 242 -16.03 -2.29 6.79
N PRO A 243 -16.91 -3.13 7.35
CA PRO A 243 -17.76 -2.74 8.47
C PRO A 243 -16.99 -2.74 9.80
N GLU A 244 -17.58 -2.07 10.80
CA GLU A 244 -17.22 -2.14 12.23
C GLU A 244 -15.82 -1.65 12.64
N HIS A 245 -15.43 -0.45 12.19
CA HIS A 245 -14.27 0.26 12.72
C HIS A 245 -14.72 1.35 13.69
N ASN A 246 -14.13 1.38 14.89
CA ASN A 246 -14.46 2.37 15.94
C ASN A 246 -13.28 3.32 16.21
N GLY A 247 -12.47 3.59 15.18
CA GLY A 247 -11.27 4.39 15.28
C GLY A 247 -10.53 4.47 13.95
N LEU A 248 -9.43 5.21 13.92
CA LEU A 248 -8.61 5.36 12.72
C LEU A 248 -7.96 4.03 12.33
N ILE A 249 -8.10 3.65 11.07
CA ILE A 249 -7.41 2.49 10.52
C ILE A 249 -5.99 2.93 10.16
N ARG A 250 -4.98 2.33 10.80
CA ARG A 250 -3.56 2.71 10.65
C ARG A 250 -2.90 2.02 9.45
N SER A 251 -3.29 0.78 9.19
CA SER A 251 -2.69 -0.04 8.15
C SER A 251 -3.71 -1.06 7.64
N VAL A 252 -3.64 -1.32 6.34
CA VAL A 252 -4.38 -2.36 5.65
C VAL A 252 -3.39 -3.21 4.88
N SER A 253 -3.65 -4.51 4.78
CA SER A 253 -2.90 -5.38 3.89
C SER A 253 -3.80 -6.46 3.30
N TRP A 254 -3.64 -6.71 2.01
CA TRP A 254 -4.42 -7.68 1.24
C TRP A 254 -3.59 -8.95 1.05
N ALA A 255 -4.13 -10.09 1.46
CA ALA A 255 -3.40 -11.34 1.40
C ALA A 255 -3.33 -11.89 -0.04
N PRO A 256 -2.16 -12.40 -0.48
CA PRO A 256 -2.05 -13.23 -1.67
C PRO A 256 -2.98 -14.44 -1.60
N SER A 257 -3.92 -14.60 -2.54
CA SER A 257 -4.94 -15.67 -2.52
C SER A 257 -4.46 -16.99 -3.10
N MET A 258 -3.18 -17.33 -2.94
CA MET A 258 -2.60 -18.58 -3.48
C MET A 258 -3.38 -19.81 -2.96
N GLY A 259 -4.09 -20.49 -3.87
CA GLY A 259 -4.90 -21.68 -3.54
C GLY A 259 -6.25 -21.40 -2.86
N ARG A 260 -6.71 -20.14 -2.79
CA ARG A 260 -8.01 -19.77 -2.20
C ARG A 260 -8.93 -19.15 -3.24
N ASN A 261 -10.22 -19.46 -3.16
CA ASN A 261 -11.29 -18.86 -3.98
C ASN A 261 -11.90 -17.60 -3.35
N TYR A 262 -11.35 -17.13 -2.23
CA TYR A 262 -11.75 -15.91 -1.55
C TYR A 262 -10.52 -15.07 -1.24
N HIS A 263 -10.73 -13.78 -1.08
CA HIS A 263 -9.70 -12.84 -0.66
C HIS A 263 -9.72 -12.68 0.85
N LEU A 264 -8.53 -12.49 1.43
CA LEU A 264 -8.39 -12.08 2.83
C LEU A 264 -7.81 -10.68 2.89
N ILE A 265 -8.38 -9.87 3.75
CA ILE A 265 -7.94 -8.50 4.01
C ILE A 265 -7.77 -8.38 5.51
N ALA A 266 -6.66 -7.79 5.94
CA ALA A 266 -6.44 -7.47 7.35
C ALA A 266 -6.39 -5.96 7.54
N THR A 267 -7.01 -5.49 8.61
CA THR A 267 -6.92 -4.08 9.04
C THR A 267 -6.38 -4.00 10.47
N ALA A 268 -5.54 -3.00 10.69
CA ALA A 268 -5.07 -2.58 11.99
C ALA A 268 -5.74 -1.26 12.35
N CYS A 269 -6.41 -1.22 13.50
CA CYS A 269 -7.20 -0.08 13.93
C CYS A 269 -6.64 0.49 15.24
N LYS A 270 -6.88 1.80 15.43
CA LYS A 270 -6.59 2.55 16.65
C LYS A 270 -7.34 2.00 17.87
N ASP A 271 -8.49 1.35 17.67
CA ASP A 271 -9.25 0.71 18.75
C ASP A 271 -8.55 -0.51 19.38
N GLY A 272 -7.41 -0.92 18.82
CA GLY A 272 -6.58 -2.03 19.29
C GLY A 272 -6.97 -3.41 18.78
N TYR A 273 -7.95 -3.46 17.88
CA TYR A 273 -8.35 -4.68 17.22
C TYR A 273 -7.64 -4.84 15.87
N VAL A 274 -7.09 -6.03 15.64
CA VAL A 274 -6.77 -6.52 14.30
C VAL A 274 -8.00 -7.25 13.77
N ARG A 275 -8.51 -6.82 12.62
CA ARG A 275 -9.66 -7.47 11.98
C ARG A 275 -9.21 -8.19 10.72
N ILE A 276 -9.76 -9.38 10.50
CA ILE A 276 -9.54 -10.15 9.29
C ILE A 276 -10.89 -10.34 8.60
N PHE A 277 -10.97 -9.89 7.36
CA PHE A 277 -12.14 -9.96 6.52
C PHE A 277 -11.93 -11.02 5.44
N LYS A 278 -12.98 -11.78 5.16
CA LYS A 278 -13.11 -12.67 4.01
C LYS A 278 -13.98 -11.98 2.99
N ALA A 279 -13.43 -11.75 1.81
CA ALA A 279 -14.17 -11.17 0.70
C ALA A 279 -14.38 -12.24 -0.38
N ILE A 280 -15.65 -12.57 -0.65
CA ILE A 280 -16.06 -13.59 -1.61
C ILE A 280 -16.68 -12.89 -2.80
N GLU A 281 -16.15 -13.16 -3.98
CA GLU A 281 -16.69 -12.64 -5.23
C GLU A 281 -17.92 -13.45 -5.64
N THR A 282 -19.03 -12.76 -5.86
CA THR A 282 -20.29 -13.36 -6.34
C THR A 282 -20.28 -13.40 -7.86
N ALA A 283 -21.02 -14.33 -8.47
CA ALA A 283 -21.14 -14.44 -9.93
C ALA A 283 -21.61 -13.15 -10.65
N LYS A 284 -22.24 -12.22 -9.92
CA LYS A 284 -22.67 -10.90 -10.43
C LYS A 284 -21.57 -9.83 -10.40
N GLY A 285 -20.38 -10.15 -9.90
CA GLY A 285 -19.28 -9.19 -9.67
C GLY A 285 -19.34 -8.48 -8.32
N ASP A 286 -20.40 -8.69 -7.53
CA ASP A 286 -20.53 -8.12 -6.19
C ASP A 286 -19.62 -8.84 -5.17
N LEU A 287 -19.05 -8.07 -4.25
CA LEU A 287 -18.15 -8.58 -3.23
C LEU A 287 -18.87 -8.73 -1.89
N LYS A 288 -19.07 -9.97 -1.44
CA LYS A 288 -19.62 -10.25 -0.10
C LYS A 288 -18.48 -10.22 0.92
N ILE A 289 -18.56 -9.32 1.90
CA ILE A 289 -17.54 -9.13 2.93
C ILE A 289 -18.06 -9.72 4.25
N GLU A 290 -17.29 -10.63 4.83
CA GLU A 290 -17.57 -11.27 6.12
C GLU A 290 -16.39 -11.05 7.06
N ILE A 291 -16.66 -10.79 8.35
CA ILE A 291 -15.61 -10.71 9.37
C ILE A 291 -15.28 -12.13 9.84
N LEU A 292 -14.04 -12.57 9.65
CA LEU A 292 -13.56 -13.86 10.15
C LEU A 292 -13.07 -13.78 11.58
N ALA A 293 -12.34 -12.72 11.91
CA ALA A 293 -11.72 -12.59 13.22
C ALA A 293 -11.65 -11.13 13.67
N LYS A 294 -11.85 -10.93 14.97
CA LYS A 294 -11.59 -9.71 15.71
C LYS A 294 -10.60 -10.04 16.83
N LEU A 295 -9.35 -9.65 16.67
CA LEU A 295 -8.25 -10.04 17.54
C LEU A 295 -7.86 -8.83 18.39
N ASN A 296 -8.07 -8.91 19.71
CA ASN A 296 -7.82 -7.82 20.66
C ASN A 296 -6.65 -8.11 21.61
N ASP A 297 -5.66 -8.88 21.16
CA ASP A 297 -4.58 -9.28 22.05
C ASP A 297 -3.58 -8.15 22.36
N HIS A 298 -3.50 -7.12 21.51
CA HIS A 298 -2.65 -5.94 21.76
C HIS A 298 -3.25 -5.02 22.85
N LYS A 299 -4.58 -4.90 22.94
CA LYS A 299 -5.32 -3.98 23.87
C LYS A 299 -4.95 -2.49 23.75
N SER A 300 -4.17 -2.13 22.73
CA SER A 300 -3.63 -0.80 22.45
C SER A 300 -3.59 -0.59 20.93
N GLU A 301 -3.30 0.62 20.46
CA GLU A 301 -3.33 0.92 19.02
C GLU A 301 -2.42 -0.04 18.24
N VAL A 302 -2.94 -0.59 17.15
CA VAL A 302 -2.16 -1.41 16.22
C VAL A 302 -1.74 -0.53 15.06
N TRP A 303 -0.43 -0.42 14.84
CA TRP A 303 0.14 0.47 13.83
C TRP A 303 0.29 -0.18 12.47
N ARG A 304 0.75 -1.43 12.44
CA ARG A 304 1.12 -2.11 11.19
C ARG A 304 0.54 -3.52 11.15
N VAL A 305 0.05 -3.88 9.97
CA VAL A 305 -0.36 -5.23 9.64
C VAL A 305 0.19 -5.60 8.27
N ASN A 306 0.78 -6.79 8.14
CA ASN A 306 1.29 -7.27 6.87
C ASN A 306 1.10 -8.78 6.74
N TRP A 307 0.67 -9.21 5.56
CA TRP A 307 0.66 -10.61 5.17
C TRP A 307 2.03 -11.06 4.70
N ASN A 308 2.30 -12.37 4.86
CA ASN A 308 3.43 -12.98 4.16
C ASN A 308 3.12 -13.16 2.66
N MET A 309 4.16 -13.44 1.87
CA MET A 309 4.07 -13.64 0.42
C MET A 309 3.07 -14.74 0.00
N THR A 310 2.83 -15.74 0.85
CA THR A 310 1.86 -16.82 0.58
C THR A 310 0.44 -16.52 1.11
N GLY A 311 0.27 -15.44 1.88
CA GLY A 311 -0.99 -15.08 2.54
C GLY A 311 -1.46 -16.06 3.62
N THR A 312 -0.56 -16.85 4.21
CA THR A 312 -0.83 -17.86 5.24
C THR A 312 -0.61 -17.37 6.67
N ILE A 313 0.32 -16.42 6.86
CA ILE A 313 0.68 -15.86 8.16
C ILE A 313 0.44 -14.35 8.11
N LEU A 314 -0.21 -13.83 9.14
CA LEU A 314 -0.38 -12.40 9.36
C LEU A 314 0.59 -11.94 10.44
N SER A 315 1.18 -10.77 10.27
CA SER A 315 1.95 -10.09 11.30
C SER A 315 1.22 -8.83 11.75
N SER A 316 1.20 -8.56 13.06
CA SER A 316 0.69 -7.31 13.62
C SER A 316 1.63 -6.73 14.66
N ALA A 317 1.80 -5.41 14.64
CA ALA A 317 2.61 -4.67 15.59
C ALA A 317 1.79 -3.50 16.17
N GLY A 318 1.85 -3.32 17.49
CA GLY A 318 1.12 -2.28 18.20
C GLY A 318 1.94 -1.58 19.28
N ASP A 319 1.30 -0.67 20.00
CA ASP A 319 1.89 0.10 21.10
C ASP A 319 2.38 -0.76 22.28
N ASP A 320 1.91 -2.00 22.39
CA ASP A 320 2.34 -2.95 23.42
C ASP A 320 3.81 -3.40 23.26
N GLY A 321 4.50 -2.95 22.22
CA GLY A 321 5.90 -3.28 21.94
C GLY A 321 6.10 -4.73 21.51
N ASN A 322 5.01 -5.45 21.21
CA ASN A 322 5.01 -6.83 20.76
C ASN A 322 4.68 -6.92 19.27
N LEU A 323 5.39 -7.81 18.59
CA LEU A 323 5.03 -8.29 17.26
C LEU A 323 4.36 -9.64 17.41
N ARG A 324 3.13 -9.77 16.90
CA ARG A 324 2.36 -11.02 16.94
C ARG A 324 2.27 -11.62 15.56
N LEU A 325 2.44 -12.94 15.47
CA LEU A 325 2.19 -13.71 14.27
C LEU A 325 0.91 -14.52 14.43
N TRP A 326 0.05 -14.48 13.42
CA TRP A 326 -1.25 -15.14 13.42
C TRP A 326 -1.33 -16.15 12.29
N LYS A 327 -1.97 -17.28 12.58
CA LYS A 327 -2.23 -18.33 11.61
C LYS A 327 -3.66 -18.83 11.76
N CYS A 328 -4.25 -19.18 10.62
CA CYS A 328 -5.56 -19.79 10.57
C CYS A 328 -5.47 -21.30 10.81
N ASN A 329 -6.34 -21.82 11.67
CA ASN A 329 -6.50 -23.25 11.90
C ASN A 329 -7.42 -23.89 10.85
N TYR A 330 -7.52 -25.21 10.86
CA TYR A 330 -8.43 -25.97 10.00
C TYR A 330 -9.91 -25.62 10.19
N LEU A 331 -10.28 -25.08 11.36
CA LEU A 331 -11.62 -24.59 11.68
C LEU A 331 -11.90 -23.15 11.17
N ASN A 332 -10.99 -22.56 10.41
CA ASN A 332 -11.02 -21.14 10.00
C ASN A 332 -10.93 -20.12 11.15
N GLU A 333 -10.49 -20.57 12.34
CA GLU A 333 -10.21 -19.68 13.47
C GLU A 333 -8.77 -19.18 13.42
N TRP A 334 -8.59 -17.89 13.70
CA TRP A 334 -7.27 -17.26 13.78
C TRP A 334 -6.72 -17.35 15.19
N LYS A 335 -5.50 -17.88 15.33
CA LYS A 335 -4.79 -17.95 16.61
C LYS A 335 -3.42 -17.28 16.51
N CYS A 336 -2.99 -16.69 17.62
CA CYS A 336 -1.64 -16.17 17.77
C CYS A 336 -0.67 -17.36 17.91
N MET A 337 0.28 -17.47 16.98
CA MET A 337 1.29 -18.52 16.95
C MET A 337 2.52 -18.15 17.77
N SER A 338 2.93 -16.89 17.70
CA SER A 338 4.10 -16.40 18.42
C SER A 338 3.97 -14.92 18.74
N VAL A 339 4.60 -14.54 19.84
CA VAL A 339 4.73 -13.15 20.30
C VAL A 339 6.22 -12.86 20.43
N ILE A 340 6.68 -11.84 19.72
CA ILE A 340 8.06 -11.38 19.74
C ILE A 340 8.07 -10.04 20.47
N ASN A 341 8.69 -10.00 21.65
CA ASN A 341 8.78 -8.79 22.46
C ASN A 341 10.12 -8.09 22.21
N THR A 342 10.07 -6.77 22.05
CA THR A 342 11.25 -5.91 21.84
C THR A 342 12.05 -5.65 23.12
N SER A 343 11.44 -5.77 24.30
CA SER A 343 12.03 -5.44 25.61
C SER A 343 12.99 -6.50 26.17
N ASN A 344 12.91 -7.77 25.74
CA ASN A 344 13.81 -8.84 26.20
C ASN A 344 15.26 -8.72 25.69
N ARG A 345 15.65 -7.56 25.14
CA ARG A 345 16.94 -7.37 24.46
C ARG A 345 17.87 -6.36 25.14
N SER A 346 17.43 -5.69 26.21
CA SER A 346 18.25 -4.72 26.94
C SER A 346 19.29 -5.34 27.88
N ASP A 347 19.19 -6.62 28.24
CA ASP A 347 20.08 -7.25 29.23
C ASP A 347 21.48 -7.65 28.68
N ASN A 348 21.78 -7.39 27.40
CA ASN A 348 23.10 -7.68 26.81
C ASN A 348 23.87 -6.42 26.34
N ARG A 349 23.58 -5.23 26.88
CA ARG A 349 24.42 -4.04 26.64
C ARG A 349 25.62 -3.99 27.59
N GLY A 350 26.53 -4.95 27.44
CA GLY A 350 27.94 -4.77 27.70
C GLY A 350 28.62 -4.38 26.38
N ILE A 351 28.47 -3.13 25.96
CA ILE A 351 29.33 -2.57 24.91
C ILE A 351 30.59 -2.14 25.65
N GLU A 352 31.60 -3.02 25.70
CA GLU A 352 32.96 -2.64 26.03
C GLU A 352 33.43 -1.66 24.95
N VAL A 353 33.43 -0.38 25.31
CA VAL A 353 34.23 0.63 24.63
C VAL A 353 35.63 0.47 25.19
N GLU A 354 36.52 -0.22 24.48
CA GLU A 354 37.94 -0.11 24.79
C GLU A 354 38.42 1.32 24.45
N PRO A 355 39.04 2.05 25.40
CA PRO A 355 39.64 3.33 25.10
C PRO A 355 41.10 3.19 24.65
N LYS A 356 41.34 3.77 23.47
CA LYS A 356 42.57 4.35 22.89
C LYS A 356 43.21 3.59 21.72
#